data_AF-A0A8C6UFN7-F1
#
_entry.id   AF-A0A8C6UFN7-F1
#
_cell.length_a   1.000
_cell.length_b   1.000
_cell.length_c   1.000
_cell.angle_alpha   90.00
_cell.angle_beta   90.00
_cell.angle_gamma   90.00
#
_symmetry.space_group_name_H-M   'P 1'
#
loop_
_entity.id
_entity.type
_entity.pdbx_description
1 polymer ?
#
loop_
_entity_poly.entity_id
_entity_poly.type
_entity_poly.pdbx_seq_one_letter_code
_entity_poly.pdbx_strand_id
1 'polypeptide(L)'
;LSCKRSTCLMKERNPWQTPLTILIAVVGVIAIVALVTVAVLQNKPLIPKFKYGIVLDAGSSHTALYIYKWPAEKDNNTGRVEQTRSCKVKGPGISSYASDPKLAGESLLACMKDAERLVPYERHEETPLYLGATAGMRLLNMKDSAASDKVFQAVSATLQESPFSFQGARILSGPEEGAFGWVTVNYLDDRLSQGLETRGALDLGGASTQISFISDKFDGSESPSNSVSFRLYGNDYNLYTHSFLCYGKDQVLRLALAHQTQSGPGLIADPCFHNGYSQPKNYSVLYDSPCVSSRKPSDAPATFNHTGKGSFHQCQEVVKNVFDFSQCKYNQCSFNGIFQPILQGSFGAFSAYYFVMNFLNLTDTSVPLESVKEALSRYCATPWETLKQQHPRTKLKYLSEYCFSGTYIITLLTEGYNFTSATFSDIKFIKKIKESDAGWTLVIALVLFFIFILSLRPLWPRCSQKPQII
;
A
#
# COMPACT_ATOMS: atom_id res chain seq x y z
N LEU A 1 95.54 6.49 -65.46
CA LEU A 1 94.11 6.77 -65.24
C LEU A 1 93.43 5.50 -64.78
N SER A 2 92.97 5.51 -63.53
CA SER A 2 92.52 4.35 -62.74
C SER A 2 91.13 3.88 -63.16
N CYS A 3 90.95 2.58 -63.42
CA CYS A 3 89.66 1.96 -63.69
C CYS A 3 89.14 1.33 -62.38
N LYS A 4 88.11 1.95 -61.77
CA LYS A 4 87.48 1.49 -60.53
C LYS A 4 86.34 0.54 -60.87
N ARG A 5 86.49 -0.73 -60.49
CA ARG A 5 85.46 -1.77 -60.59
C ARG A 5 84.37 -1.47 -59.56
N SER A 6 83.14 -1.24 -60.02
CA SER A 6 81.95 -1.10 -59.16
C SER A 6 81.10 -2.34 -59.33
N THR A 7 81.10 -3.22 -58.33
CA THR A 7 80.22 -4.40 -58.25
C THR A 7 78.81 -3.97 -57.88
N CYS A 8 77.86 -4.18 -58.79
CA CYS A 8 76.43 -4.03 -58.53
C CYS A 8 75.90 -5.33 -57.89
N LEU A 9 75.65 -5.32 -56.59
CA LEU A 9 74.96 -6.42 -55.89
C LEU A 9 73.46 -6.33 -56.19
N MET A 10 72.98 -7.16 -57.11
CA MET A 10 71.53 -7.40 -57.27
C MET A 10 71.03 -8.19 -56.06
N LYS A 11 70.22 -7.56 -55.22
CA LYS A 11 69.46 -8.21 -54.15
C LYS A 11 68.30 -8.96 -54.79
N GLU A 12 68.41 -10.29 -54.93
CA GLU A 12 67.28 -11.16 -55.29
C GLU A 12 66.14 -10.96 -54.28
N ARG A 13 65.04 -10.35 -54.72
CA ARG A 13 63.78 -10.34 -53.95
C ARG A 13 63.11 -11.69 -54.17
N ASN A 14 63.11 -12.49 -53.11
CA ASN A 14 62.48 -13.80 -53.08
C ASN A 14 60.97 -13.65 -53.41
N PRO A 15 60.45 -14.23 -54.51
CA PRO A 15 59.09 -13.97 -55.03
C PRO A 15 57.97 -14.45 -54.09
N TRP A 16 58.32 -15.20 -53.05
CA TRP A 16 57.40 -15.70 -52.02
C TRP A 16 57.22 -14.73 -50.83
N GLN A 17 58.05 -13.70 -50.69
CA GLN A 17 57.99 -12.79 -49.54
C GLN A 17 56.71 -11.93 -49.53
N THR A 18 56.27 -11.44 -50.68
CA THR A 18 55.08 -10.59 -50.80
C THR A 18 53.76 -11.31 -50.52
N PRO A 19 53.49 -12.51 -51.06
CA PRO A 19 52.28 -13.26 -50.71
C PRO A 19 52.30 -13.73 -49.24
N LEU A 20 53.48 -14.08 -48.69
CA LEU A 20 53.61 -14.48 -47.29
C LEU A 20 53.34 -13.31 -46.33
N THR A 21 53.83 -12.10 -46.62
CA THR A 21 53.54 -10.92 -45.79
C THR A 21 52.07 -10.52 -45.87
N ILE A 22 51.42 -10.66 -47.03
CA ILE A 22 49.98 -10.44 -47.17
C ILE A 22 49.20 -11.44 -46.33
N LEU A 23 49.56 -12.73 -46.37
CA LEU A 23 48.90 -13.78 -45.59
C LEU A 23 49.04 -13.53 -44.08
N ILE A 24 50.23 -13.18 -43.60
CA ILE A 24 50.48 -12.84 -42.19
C ILE A 24 49.66 -11.62 -41.76
N ALA A 25 49.56 -10.60 -42.62
CA ALA A 25 48.76 -9.41 -42.33
C ALA A 25 47.26 -9.75 -42.23
N VAL A 26 46.73 -10.57 -43.15
CA VAL A 26 45.32 -11.00 -43.13
C VAL A 26 45.01 -11.82 -41.88
N VAL A 27 45.86 -12.77 -41.52
CA VAL A 27 45.71 -13.58 -40.29
C VAL A 27 45.78 -12.70 -39.04
N GLY A 28 46.70 -11.72 -39.01
CA GLY A 28 46.81 -10.75 -37.94
C GLY A 28 45.55 -9.90 -37.77
N VAL A 29 44.95 -9.42 -38.87
CA VAL A 29 43.69 -8.67 -38.85
C VAL A 29 42.54 -9.54 -38.35
N ILE A 30 42.43 -10.79 -38.82
CA ILE A 30 41.38 -11.72 -38.34
C ILE A 30 41.53 -11.98 -36.84
N ALA A 31 42.76 -12.19 -36.35
CA ALA A 31 43.01 -12.41 -34.93
C ALA A 31 42.63 -11.18 -34.08
N ILE A 32 42.94 -9.97 -34.56
CA ILE A 32 42.56 -8.72 -33.88
C ILE A 32 41.04 -8.56 -33.86
N VAL A 33 40.36 -8.79 -35.00
CA VAL A 33 38.90 -8.72 -35.07
C VAL A 33 38.26 -9.75 -34.13
N ALA A 34 38.79 -10.97 -34.09
CA ALA A 34 38.31 -12.01 -33.17
C ALA A 34 38.51 -11.60 -31.70
N LEU A 35 39.69 -11.07 -31.34
CA LEU A 35 39.98 -10.59 -29.99
C LEU A 35 39.08 -9.42 -29.57
N VAL A 36 38.90 -8.44 -30.46
CA VAL A 36 37.99 -7.31 -30.22
C VAL A 36 36.55 -7.80 -30.09
N THR A 37 36.12 -8.74 -30.93
CA THR A 37 34.78 -9.31 -30.87
C THR A 37 34.56 -10.07 -29.56
N VAL A 38 35.53 -10.88 -29.13
CA VAL A 38 35.46 -11.59 -27.84
C VAL A 38 35.46 -10.60 -26.68
N ALA A 39 36.31 -9.57 -26.70
CA ALA A 39 36.33 -8.53 -25.68
C ALA A 39 34.99 -7.78 -25.60
N VAL A 40 34.39 -7.45 -26.75
CA VAL A 40 33.06 -6.80 -26.83
C VAL A 40 31.95 -7.74 -26.36
N LEU A 41 32.01 -9.03 -26.70
CA LEU A 41 31.03 -10.03 -26.25
C LEU A 41 31.15 -10.33 -24.75
N GLN A 42 32.36 -10.36 -24.20
CA GLN A 42 32.63 -10.55 -22.77
C GLN A 42 32.34 -9.30 -21.94
N ASN A 43 32.52 -8.10 -22.50
CA ASN A 43 32.15 -6.82 -21.87
C ASN A 43 30.73 -6.36 -22.22
N LYS A 44 29.86 -7.23 -22.74
CA LYS A 44 28.44 -6.84 -22.79
C LYS A 44 27.98 -6.57 -21.36
N PRO A 45 27.42 -5.37 -21.06
CA PRO A 45 26.85 -5.12 -19.75
C PRO A 45 25.82 -6.22 -19.49
N LEU A 46 25.95 -6.90 -18.35
CA LEU A 46 24.95 -7.87 -17.90
C LEU A 46 23.60 -7.14 -17.89
N ILE A 47 22.74 -7.43 -18.85
CA ILE A 47 21.39 -6.85 -18.89
C ILE A 47 20.77 -7.19 -17.54
N PRO A 48 20.42 -6.19 -16.70
CA PRO A 48 19.96 -6.51 -15.36
C PRO A 48 18.72 -7.41 -15.47
N LYS A 49 18.73 -8.58 -14.83
CA LYS A 49 17.67 -9.59 -15.01
C LYS A 49 16.28 -9.09 -14.64
N PHE A 50 16.19 -8.03 -13.86
CA PHE A 50 14.95 -7.47 -13.33
C PHE A 50 14.77 -6.02 -13.73
N LYS A 51 13.51 -5.63 -13.85
CA LYS A 51 13.03 -4.26 -13.78
C LYS A 51 12.39 -4.01 -12.43
N TYR A 52 12.21 -2.73 -12.12
CA TYR A 52 11.74 -2.28 -10.81
C TYR A 52 10.58 -1.29 -10.97
N GLY A 53 9.81 -1.12 -9.90
CA GLY A 53 8.82 -0.06 -9.77
C GLY A 53 8.70 0.38 -8.32
N ILE A 54 8.50 1.67 -8.09
CA ILE A 54 8.43 2.26 -6.75
C ILE A 54 7.05 2.88 -6.57
N VAL A 55 6.38 2.51 -5.48
CA VAL A 55 5.06 3.07 -5.12
C VAL A 55 5.12 3.57 -3.69
N LEU A 56 4.77 4.85 -3.48
CA LEU A 56 4.56 5.42 -2.17
C LEU A 56 3.07 5.39 -1.83
N ASP A 57 2.74 4.69 -0.75
CA ASP A 57 1.45 4.76 -0.08
C ASP A 57 1.46 5.90 0.93
N ALA A 58 0.82 7.01 0.58
CA ALA A 58 0.64 8.17 1.45
C ALA A 58 -0.68 8.06 2.22
N GLY A 59 -0.69 7.13 3.19
CA GLY A 59 -1.79 6.94 4.13
C GLY A 59 -1.97 8.09 5.12
N SER A 60 -3.11 8.09 5.83
CA SER A 60 -3.43 9.17 6.79
C SER A 60 -2.48 9.28 7.98
N SER A 61 -1.99 8.13 8.47
CA SER A 61 -1.22 8.07 9.71
C SER A 61 0.29 7.98 9.47
N HIS A 62 0.70 7.55 8.28
CA HIS A 62 2.09 7.44 7.85
C HIS A 62 2.16 7.28 6.33
N THR A 63 3.35 7.51 5.77
CA THR A 63 3.70 7.15 4.40
C THR A 63 4.60 5.89 4.40
N ALA A 64 4.43 5.01 3.43
CA ALA A 64 5.32 3.87 3.20
C ALA A 64 5.73 3.79 1.72
N LEU A 65 7.02 3.57 1.47
CA LEU A 65 7.57 3.33 0.14
C LEU A 65 7.73 1.84 -0.09
N TYR A 66 7.29 1.34 -1.24
CA TYR A 66 7.40 -0.04 -1.66
C TYR A 66 8.21 -0.13 -2.96
N ILE A 67 9.16 -1.07 -2.98
CA ILE A 67 9.96 -1.39 -4.16
C ILE A 67 9.54 -2.77 -4.65
N TYR A 68 9.03 -2.82 -5.86
CA TYR A 68 8.67 -4.03 -6.58
C TYR A 68 9.71 -4.34 -7.65
N LYS A 69 9.84 -5.63 -7.99
CA LYS A 69 10.64 -6.10 -9.12
C LYS A 69 9.88 -7.13 -9.94
N TRP A 70 10.24 -7.25 -11.22
CA TRP A 70 9.75 -8.29 -12.11
C TRP A 70 10.81 -8.63 -13.17
N PRO A 71 10.81 -9.85 -13.75
CA PRO A 71 11.76 -10.23 -14.80
C PRO A 71 11.71 -9.26 -15.99
N ALA A 72 12.89 -8.87 -16.50
CA ALA A 72 13.01 -7.96 -17.64
C ALA A 72 12.67 -8.66 -18.98
N GLU A 73 12.89 -9.97 -19.06
CA GLU A 73 12.53 -10.83 -20.18
C GLU A 73 11.31 -11.70 -19.81
N LYS A 74 10.48 -12.05 -20.80
CA LYS A 74 9.43 -13.06 -20.65
C LYS A 74 10.06 -14.46 -20.63
N ASP A 75 10.81 -14.79 -19.59
CA ASP A 75 11.09 -16.19 -19.32
C ASP A 75 9.75 -16.86 -18.94
N ASN A 76 9.23 -17.68 -19.86
CA ASN A 76 8.12 -18.62 -19.69
C ASN A 76 6.72 -18.07 -19.31
N ASN A 77 6.30 -16.89 -19.76
CA ASN A 77 4.93 -16.37 -19.51
C ASN A 77 4.56 -16.24 -18.00
N THR A 78 5.52 -16.30 -17.08
CA THR A 78 5.32 -16.34 -15.62
C THR A 78 5.82 -15.08 -14.90
N GLY A 79 6.04 -13.97 -15.61
CA GLY A 79 6.55 -12.72 -15.01
C GLY A 79 5.64 -12.22 -13.88
N ARG A 80 6.05 -12.46 -12.63
CA ARG A 80 5.32 -12.06 -11.42
C ARG A 80 5.96 -10.79 -10.86
N VAL A 81 5.12 -9.87 -10.42
CA VAL A 81 5.56 -8.70 -9.66
C VAL A 81 5.73 -9.11 -8.21
N GLU A 82 6.93 -8.91 -7.68
CA GLU A 82 7.30 -9.28 -6.31
C GLU A 82 7.75 -8.06 -5.53
N GLN A 83 7.28 -7.94 -4.29
CA GLN A 83 7.81 -6.92 -3.39
C GLN A 83 9.21 -7.31 -2.93
N THR A 84 10.17 -6.41 -3.12
CA THR A 84 11.55 -6.61 -2.67
C THR A 84 11.81 -5.93 -1.33
N ARG A 85 11.28 -4.73 -1.14
CA ARG A 85 11.51 -3.94 0.08
C ARG A 85 10.36 -3.00 0.35
N SER A 86 10.16 -2.68 1.63
CA SER A 86 9.33 -1.58 2.10
C SER A 86 10.14 -0.66 3.03
N CYS A 87 9.88 0.65 3.00
CA CYS A 87 10.43 1.64 3.91
C CYS A 87 9.30 2.47 4.51
N LYS A 88 9.15 2.43 5.84
CA LYS A 88 8.19 3.29 6.55
C LYS A 88 8.82 4.66 6.77
N VAL A 89 8.21 5.69 6.19
CA VAL A 89 8.63 7.08 6.38
C VAL A 89 8.46 7.47 7.84
N LYS A 90 9.45 8.18 8.38
CA LYS A 90 9.39 8.72 9.75
C LYS A 90 8.48 9.94 9.76
N GLY A 91 7.48 9.93 10.64
CA GLY A 91 6.55 11.03 10.80
C GLY A 91 5.10 10.61 10.55
N PRO A 92 4.17 11.59 10.54
CA PRO A 92 2.78 11.38 10.17
C PRO A 92 2.61 11.19 8.65
N GLY A 93 1.37 11.01 8.19
CA GLY A 93 1.04 11.03 6.76
C GLY A 93 1.18 12.43 6.16
N ILE A 94 1.28 12.51 4.83
CA ILE A 94 1.58 13.79 4.14
C ILE A 94 0.54 14.89 4.40
N SER A 95 -0.72 14.52 4.66
CA SER A 95 -1.81 15.48 4.96
C SER A 95 -1.58 16.27 6.25
N SER A 96 -0.75 15.78 7.17
CA SER A 96 -0.41 16.48 8.41
C SER A 96 0.51 17.67 8.21
N TYR A 97 1.10 17.83 7.03
CA TYR A 97 1.99 18.94 6.69
C TYR A 97 1.25 20.07 5.95
N ALA A 98 -0.08 20.14 6.02
CA ALA A 98 -0.87 21.18 5.36
C ALA A 98 -0.41 22.61 5.70
N SER A 99 0.06 22.85 6.93
CA SER A 99 0.57 24.14 7.38
C SER A 99 2.01 24.43 6.92
N ASP A 100 2.79 23.41 6.61
CA ASP A 100 4.15 23.53 6.09
C ASP A 100 4.42 22.44 5.02
N PRO A 101 3.91 22.63 3.79
CA PRO A 101 3.95 21.61 2.75
C PRO A 101 5.36 21.13 2.38
N LYS A 102 6.40 21.94 2.57
CA LYS A 102 7.78 21.56 2.25
C LYS A 102 8.22 20.33 3.06
N LEU A 103 7.82 20.26 4.32
CA LEU A 103 8.10 19.11 5.19
C LEU A 103 7.46 17.81 4.68
N ALA A 104 6.39 17.87 3.90
CA ALA A 104 5.81 16.68 3.27
C ALA A 104 6.79 16.03 2.29
N GLY A 105 7.41 16.83 1.43
CA GLY A 105 8.44 16.38 0.49
C GLY A 105 9.69 15.89 1.23
N GLU A 106 10.23 16.71 2.14
CA GLU A 106 11.44 16.38 2.92
C GLU A 106 11.30 15.06 3.71
N SER A 107 10.10 14.75 4.21
CA SER A 107 9.84 13.50 4.93
C SER A 107 10.17 12.25 4.10
N LEU A 108 10.04 12.33 2.76
CA LEU A 108 10.22 11.21 1.84
C LEU A 108 11.70 10.89 1.58
N LEU A 109 12.59 11.88 1.75
CA LEU A 109 13.99 11.82 1.32
C LEU A 109 14.76 10.62 1.89
N ALA A 110 14.50 10.26 3.15
CA ALA A 110 15.19 9.13 3.78
C ALA A 110 14.88 7.80 3.07
N CYS A 111 13.60 7.54 2.78
CA CYS A 111 13.19 6.31 2.07
C CYS A 111 13.55 6.36 0.59
N MET A 112 13.54 7.54 -0.05
CA MET A 112 13.99 7.70 -1.43
C MET A 112 15.48 7.38 -1.59
N LYS A 113 16.33 7.88 -0.68
CA LYS A 113 17.77 7.54 -0.64
C LYS A 113 18.01 6.05 -0.41
N ASP A 114 17.15 5.39 0.38
CA ASP A 114 17.24 3.94 0.55
C ASP A 114 16.84 3.20 -0.74
N ALA A 115 15.84 3.70 -1.49
CA ALA A 115 15.45 3.14 -2.78
C ALA A 115 16.55 3.30 -3.83
N GLU A 116 17.21 4.46 -3.90
CA GLU A 116 18.35 4.72 -4.79
C GLU A 116 19.52 3.75 -4.57
N ARG A 117 19.77 3.36 -3.31
CA ARG A 117 20.79 2.37 -2.97
C ARG A 117 20.41 0.93 -3.33
N LEU A 118 19.12 0.62 -3.42
CA LEU A 118 18.61 -0.73 -3.63
C LEU A 118 18.34 -1.05 -5.11
N VAL A 119 17.87 -0.07 -5.88
CA VAL A 119 17.66 -0.22 -7.32
C VAL A 119 19.02 -0.05 -8.01
N PRO A 120 19.42 -0.96 -8.93
CA PRO A 120 20.66 -0.81 -9.70
C PRO A 120 20.70 0.52 -10.46
N TYR A 121 21.87 1.16 -10.50
CA TYR A 121 22.05 2.49 -11.11
C TYR A 121 21.59 2.54 -12.57
N GLU A 122 21.86 1.48 -13.33
CA GLU A 122 21.47 1.33 -14.74
C GLU A 122 19.95 1.23 -14.95
N ARG A 123 19.19 1.02 -13.86
CA ARG A 123 17.74 0.90 -13.86
C ARG A 123 17.03 2.14 -13.33
N HIS A 124 17.75 3.15 -12.81
CA HIS A 124 17.12 4.31 -12.17
C HIS A 124 16.18 5.06 -13.11
N GLU A 125 16.69 5.54 -14.26
CA GLU A 125 15.92 6.37 -15.21
C GLU A 125 14.66 5.67 -15.76
N GLU A 126 14.66 4.33 -15.85
CA GLU A 126 13.52 3.56 -16.34
C GLU A 126 12.60 3.02 -15.24
N THR A 127 12.96 3.17 -13.97
CA THR A 127 12.16 2.68 -12.84
C THR A 127 11.03 3.69 -12.57
N PRO A 128 9.76 3.33 -12.83
CA PRO A 128 8.64 4.21 -12.55
C PRO A 128 8.47 4.44 -11.05
N LEU A 129 8.20 5.68 -10.67
CA LEU A 129 7.97 6.15 -9.32
C LEU A 129 6.59 6.80 -9.24
N TYR A 130 5.76 6.31 -8.33
CA TYR A 130 4.38 6.77 -8.17
C TYR A 130 4.04 7.06 -6.70
N LEU A 131 3.24 8.09 -6.45
CA LEU A 131 2.66 8.33 -5.12
C LEU A 131 1.12 8.31 -5.19
N GLY A 132 0.51 7.43 -4.41
CA GLY A 132 -0.94 7.44 -4.19
C GLY A 132 -1.23 7.83 -2.75
N ALA A 133 -2.09 8.83 -2.56
CA ALA A 133 -2.57 9.23 -1.25
C ALA A 133 -4.02 8.77 -1.03
N THR A 134 -4.35 8.42 0.20
CA THR A 134 -5.67 7.83 0.52
C THR A 134 -6.53 8.78 1.35
N ALA A 135 -7.28 8.27 2.33
CA ALA A 135 -8.29 9.03 3.07
C ALA A 135 -7.77 10.28 3.80
N GLY A 136 -6.50 10.31 4.21
CA GLY A 136 -5.91 11.50 4.84
C GLY A 136 -5.93 12.72 3.91
N MET A 137 -5.52 12.53 2.66
CA MET A 137 -5.58 13.58 1.64
C MET A 137 -7.00 13.83 1.14
N ARG A 138 -7.88 12.81 1.11
CA ARG A 138 -9.32 13.03 0.85
C ARG A 138 -9.92 14.02 1.86
N LEU A 139 -9.64 13.81 3.15
CA LEU A 139 -10.10 14.71 4.23
C LEU A 139 -9.46 16.10 4.12
N LEU A 140 -8.16 16.19 3.84
CA LEU A 140 -7.52 17.50 3.65
C LEU A 140 -8.14 18.24 2.46
N ASN A 141 -8.33 17.58 1.32
CA ASN A 141 -8.91 18.18 0.14
C ASN A 141 -10.36 18.68 0.37
N MET A 142 -11.15 17.95 1.16
CA MET A 142 -12.48 18.40 1.58
C MET A 142 -12.44 19.62 2.50
N LYS A 143 -11.42 19.72 3.37
CA LYS A 143 -11.25 20.81 4.33
C LYS A 143 -10.70 22.08 3.67
N ASP A 144 -9.66 21.91 2.86
CA ASP A 144 -8.87 22.95 2.21
C ASP A 144 -8.16 22.34 0.99
N SER A 145 -8.79 22.49 -0.18
CA SER A 145 -8.25 21.98 -1.45
C SER A 145 -6.94 22.67 -1.83
N ALA A 146 -6.77 23.96 -1.52
CA ALA A 146 -5.56 24.70 -1.83
C ALA A 146 -4.36 24.22 -0.99
N ALA A 147 -4.58 23.87 0.28
CA ALA A 147 -3.56 23.24 1.11
C ALA A 147 -3.22 21.82 0.61
N SER A 148 -4.23 21.05 0.18
CA SER A 148 -4.02 19.75 -0.47
C SER A 148 -3.13 19.85 -1.71
N ASP A 149 -3.40 20.82 -2.59
CA ASP A 149 -2.62 21.06 -3.81
C ASP A 149 -1.17 21.45 -3.48
N LYS A 150 -0.95 22.32 -2.48
CA LYS A 150 0.40 22.70 -2.05
C LYS A 150 1.20 21.51 -1.51
N VAL A 151 0.56 20.60 -0.78
CA VAL A 151 1.19 19.35 -0.32
C VAL A 151 1.59 18.49 -1.54
N PHE A 152 0.70 18.35 -2.53
CA PHE A 152 1.02 17.61 -3.75
C PHE A 152 2.13 18.26 -4.58
N GLN A 153 2.18 19.58 -4.67
CA GLN A 153 3.26 20.31 -5.32
C GLN A 153 4.61 20.03 -4.65
N ALA A 154 4.65 20.10 -3.31
CA ALA A 154 5.87 19.85 -2.56
C ALA A 154 6.39 18.42 -2.70
N VAL A 155 5.52 17.41 -2.56
CA VAL A 155 5.94 16.01 -2.74
C VAL A 155 6.32 15.73 -4.18
N SER A 156 5.62 16.30 -5.16
CA SER A 156 5.95 16.10 -6.58
C SER A 156 7.31 16.71 -6.92
N ALA A 157 7.61 17.91 -6.43
CA ALA A 157 8.92 18.52 -6.61
C ALA A 157 10.04 17.64 -6.05
N THR A 158 9.90 17.13 -4.83
CA THR A 158 10.90 16.23 -4.23
C THR A 158 11.05 14.91 -5.00
N LEU A 159 9.95 14.32 -5.48
CA LEU A 159 10.01 13.05 -6.22
C LEU A 159 10.57 13.23 -7.64
N GLN A 160 10.36 14.39 -8.26
CA GLN A 160 10.93 14.74 -9.57
C GLN A 160 12.45 14.95 -9.52
N GLU A 161 13.00 15.36 -8.37
CA GLU A 161 14.45 15.50 -8.18
C GLU A 161 15.17 14.15 -8.02
N SER A 162 14.43 13.07 -7.79
CA SER A 162 15.01 11.72 -7.69
C SER A 162 15.44 11.19 -9.06
N PRO A 163 16.38 10.22 -9.14
CA PRO A 163 16.84 9.67 -10.42
C PRO A 163 15.83 8.71 -11.08
N PHE A 164 14.63 8.54 -10.49
CA PHE A 164 13.59 7.64 -10.98
C PHE A 164 12.59 8.35 -11.90
N SER A 165 11.89 7.57 -12.74
CA SER A 165 10.88 8.09 -13.65
C SER A 165 9.58 8.42 -12.93
N PHE A 166 9.42 9.66 -12.45
CA PHE A 166 8.22 10.09 -11.75
C PHE A 166 6.97 10.09 -12.65
N GLN A 167 6.00 9.23 -12.32
CA GLN A 167 4.75 9.05 -13.07
C GLN A 167 3.60 9.91 -12.54
N GLY A 168 3.81 10.63 -11.43
CA GLY A 168 2.81 11.51 -10.83
C GLY A 168 2.41 11.12 -9.41
N ALA A 169 1.64 12.02 -8.80
CA ALA A 169 1.07 11.86 -7.47
C ALA A 169 -0.43 12.19 -7.52
N ARG A 170 -1.30 11.36 -6.94
CA ARG A 170 -2.75 11.62 -6.89
C ARG A 170 -3.42 11.11 -5.62
N ILE A 171 -4.64 11.57 -5.39
CA ILE A 171 -5.55 11.00 -4.40
C ILE A 171 -6.30 9.81 -5.04
N LEU A 172 -6.26 8.64 -4.39
CA LEU A 172 -7.09 7.49 -4.77
C LEU A 172 -8.52 7.70 -4.27
N SER A 173 -9.48 7.36 -5.12
CA SER A 173 -10.87 7.25 -4.69
C SER A 173 -11.03 6.06 -3.74
N GLY A 174 -12.10 6.09 -2.93
CA GLY A 174 -12.41 5.00 -2.02
C GLY A 174 -12.60 3.64 -2.71
N PRO A 175 -13.39 3.55 -3.81
CA PRO A 175 -13.55 2.33 -4.58
C PRO A 175 -12.24 1.81 -5.20
N GLU A 176 -11.35 2.69 -5.67
CA GLU A 176 -10.04 2.27 -6.18
C GLU A 176 -9.19 1.63 -5.07
N GLU A 177 -9.11 2.26 -3.89
CA GLU A 177 -8.36 1.73 -2.74
C GLU A 177 -8.86 0.33 -2.34
N GLY A 178 -10.19 0.15 -2.27
CA GLY A 178 -10.80 -1.14 -1.96
C GLY A 178 -10.57 -2.21 -3.04
N ALA A 179 -10.85 -1.87 -4.30
CA ALA A 179 -10.67 -2.78 -5.43
C ALA A 179 -9.20 -3.20 -5.61
N PHE A 180 -8.25 -2.28 -5.47
CA PHE A 180 -6.83 -2.58 -5.57
C PHE A 180 -6.35 -3.47 -4.41
N GLY A 181 -6.87 -3.28 -3.20
CA GLY A 181 -6.65 -4.20 -2.09
C GLY A 181 -7.15 -5.62 -2.39
N TRP A 182 -8.36 -5.73 -2.95
CA TRP A 182 -8.94 -7.01 -3.36
C TRP A 182 -8.11 -7.72 -4.44
N VAL A 183 -7.67 -7.00 -5.48
CA VAL A 183 -6.82 -7.58 -6.52
C VAL A 183 -5.51 -8.07 -5.92
N THR A 184 -4.89 -7.31 -5.00
CA THR A 184 -3.64 -7.72 -4.36
C THR A 184 -3.77 -9.00 -3.56
N VAL A 185 -4.80 -9.14 -2.73
CA VAL A 185 -5.01 -10.36 -1.93
C VAL A 185 -5.19 -11.59 -2.83
N ASN A 186 -5.93 -11.45 -3.94
CA ASN A 186 -6.21 -12.56 -4.85
C ASN A 186 -5.09 -12.85 -5.84
N TYR A 187 -4.34 -11.83 -6.27
CA TYR A 187 -3.13 -11.99 -7.08
C TYR A 187 -2.04 -12.71 -6.28
N LEU A 188 -1.81 -12.29 -5.04
CA LEU A 188 -0.74 -12.87 -4.24
C LEU A 188 -1.00 -14.33 -3.88
N ASP A 189 -2.27 -14.72 -3.73
CA ASP A 189 -2.69 -16.12 -3.47
C ASP A 189 -2.92 -16.95 -4.74
N ASP A 190 -2.55 -16.43 -5.93
CA ASP A 190 -2.72 -17.07 -7.25
C ASP A 190 -4.16 -17.43 -7.64
N ARG A 191 -5.15 -16.86 -6.96
CA ARG A 191 -6.57 -17.16 -7.23
C ARG A 191 -7.02 -16.64 -8.58
N LEU A 192 -6.58 -15.44 -8.95
CA LEU A 192 -6.99 -14.80 -10.21
C LEU A 192 -6.45 -15.56 -11.44
N SER A 193 -5.18 -15.98 -11.40
CA SER A 193 -4.55 -16.69 -12.52
C SER A 193 -5.05 -18.13 -12.65
N GLN A 194 -5.46 -18.76 -11.55
CA GLN A 194 -6.00 -20.12 -11.54
C GLN A 194 -7.53 -20.18 -11.69
N GLY A 195 -8.22 -19.04 -11.75
CA GLY A 195 -9.69 -18.98 -11.82
C GLY A 195 -10.38 -19.57 -10.58
N LEU A 196 -9.72 -19.50 -9.42
CA LEU A 196 -10.28 -19.99 -8.15
C LEU A 196 -11.28 -18.99 -7.56
N GLU A 197 -12.14 -19.47 -6.67
CA GLU A 197 -12.98 -18.61 -5.84
C GLU A 197 -12.12 -17.57 -5.10
N THR A 198 -12.52 -16.32 -5.23
CA THR A 198 -11.76 -15.18 -4.72
C THR A 198 -12.05 -14.91 -3.24
N ARG A 199 -11.06 -14.39 -2.54
CA ARG A 199 -11.19 -13.90 -1.17
C ARG A 199 -11.63 -12.44 -1.15
N GLY A 200 -12.57 -12.08 -0.28
CA GLY A 200 -12.88 -10.68 0.02
C GLY A 200 -11.71 -9.95 0.68
N ALA A 201 -11.70 -8.62 0.63
CA ALA A 201 -10.67 -7.77 1.20
C ALA A 201 -11.30 -6.80 2.21
N LEU A 202 -10.70 -6.76 3.41
CA LEU A 202 -11.04 -5.82 4.47
C LEU A 202 -9.77 -5.00 4.79
N ASP A 203 -9.84 -3.70 4.51
CA ASP A 203 -8.74 -2.77 4.80
C ASP A 203 -9.17 -1.80 5.91
N LEU A 204 -8.31 -1.59 6.90
CA LEU A 204 -8.52 -0.61 7.95
C LEU A 204 -7.32 0.33 8.02
N GLY A 205 -7.54 1.55 7.53
CA GLY A 205 -6.61 2.66 7.65
C GLY A 205 -6.88 3.51 8.90
N GLY A 206 -6.17 4.63 9.00
CA GLY A 206 -6.40 5.62 10.05
C GLY A 206 -7.65 6.47 9.82
N ALA A 207 -7.98 6.78 8.57
CA ALA A 207 -9.10 7.69 8.25
C ALA A 207 -10.25 7.09 7.43
N SER A 208 -10.11 5.87 6.92
CA SER A 208 -11.20 5.10 6.31
C SER A 208 -11.02 3.60 6.52
N THR A 209 -12.07 2.84 6.27
CA THR A 209 -12.02 1.38 6.12
C THR A 209 -12.74 0.96 4.83
N GLN A 210 -12.28 -0.11 4.20
CA GLN A 210 -12.84 -0.66 2.98
C GLN A 210 -13.30 -2.10 3.18
N ILE A 211 -14.36 -2.46 2.47
CA ILE A 211 -14.81 -3.84 2.27
C ILE A 211 -15.01 -4.05 0.78
N SER A 212 -14.44 -5.13 0.23
CA SER A 212 -14.55 -5.47 -1.19
C SER A 212 -14.66 -6.97 -1.40
N PHE A 213 -15.66 -7.46 -2.12
CA PHE A 213 -15.85 -8.89 -2.37
C PHE A 213 -16.82 -9.16 -3.54
N ILE A 214 -16.80 -10.38 -4.04
CA ILE A 214 -17.74 -10.89 -5.04
C ILE A 214 -18.90 -11.58 -4.31
N SER A 215 -20.13 -11.34 -4.75
CA SER A 215 -21.33 -11.99 -4.23
C SER A 215 -22.24 -12.39 -5.39
N ASP A 216 -22.72 -13.64 -5.39
CA ASP A 216 -23.58 -14.15 -6.46
C ASP A 216 -24.94 -13.43 -6.52
N LYS A 217 -25.33 -12.81 -5.42
CA LYS A 217 -26.58 -12.04 -5.28
C LYS A 217 -26.39 -10.55 -5.57
N PHE A 218 -25.25 -10.14 -6.12
CA PHE A 218 -24.97 -8.75 -6.44
C PHE A 218 -24.64 -8.58 -7.93
N ASP A 219 -25.57 -7.98 -8.66
CA ASP A 219 -25.41 -7.63 -10.08
C ASP A 219 -25.08 -6.13 -10.30
N GLY A 220 -24.92 -5.36 -9.22
CA GLY A 220 -24.66 -3.93 -9.27
C GLY A 220 -25.89 -3.04 -9.46
N SER A 221 -27.08 -3.59 -9.74
CA SER A 221 -28.27 -2.80 -10.07
C SER A 221 -28.78 -1.96 -8.89
N GLU A 222 -28.74 -2.52 -7.68
CA GLU A 222 -29.25 -1.89 -6.47
C GLU A 222 -28.34 -0.77 -5.94
N SER A 223 -27.02 -0.93 -6.09
CA SER A 223 -26.05 0.12 -5.78
C SER A 223 -24.94 0.21 -6.83
N PRO A 224 -25.21 0.87 -7.97
CA PRO A 224 -24.24 0.98 -9.07
C PRO A 224 -22.95 1.69 -8.65
N SER A 225 -23.03 2.62 -7.69
CA SER A 225 -21.87 3.34 -7.16
C SER A 225 -20.94 2.48 -6.30
N ASN A 226 -21.40 1.30 -5.86
CA ASN A 226 -20.60 0.31 -5.15
C ASN A 226 -20.20 -0.87 -6.03
N SER A 227 -20.53 -0.83 -7.33
CA SER A 227 -20.16 -1.85 -8.29
C SER A 227 -18.94 -1.40 -9.09
N VAL A 228 -17.90 -2.24 -9.14
CA VAL A 228 -16.75 -2.03 -10.02
C VAL A 228 -16.58 -3.28 -10.87
N SER A 229 -16.83 -3.14 -12.17
CA SER A 229 -16.67 -4.24 -13.13
C SER A 229 -15.33 -4.13 -13.87
N PHE A 230 -14.59 -5.23 -13.94
CA PHE A 230 -13.32 -5.29 -14.66
C PHE A 230 -13.03 -6.71 -15.13
N ARG A 231 -12.11 -6.84 -16.08
CA ARG A 231 -11.62 -8.12 -16.57
C ARG A 231 -10.17 -8.33 -16.12
N LEU A 232 -9.87 -9.51 -15.60
CA LEU A 232 -8.50 -9.92 -15.23
C LEU A 232 -8.30 -11.38 -15.60
N TYR A 233 -7.18 -11.70 -16.26
CA TYR A 233 -6.85 -13.07 -16.69
C TYR A 233 -7.95 -13.74 -17.52
N GLY A 234 -8.67 -12.96 -18.33
CA GLY A 234 -9.75 -13.46 -19.17
C GLY A 234 -11.09 -13.65 -18.45
N ASN A 235 -11.16 -13.46 -17.13
CA ASN A 235 -12.38 -13.57 -16.33
C ASN A 235 -12.98 -12.18 -16.05
N ASP A 236 -14.30 -12.07 -16.20
CA ASP A 236 -15.05 -10.86 -15.87
C ASP A 236 -15.46 -10.90 -14.39
N TYR A 237 -15.19 -9.83 -13.67
CA TYR A 237 -15.51 -9.67 -12.25
C TYR A 237 -16.46 -8.50 -12.06
N ASN A 238 -17.50 -8.70 -11.25
CA ASN A 238 -18.36 -7.62 -10.77
C ASN A 238 -18.18 -7.47 -9.25
N LEU A 239 -17.30 -6.56 -8.85
CA LEU A 239 -16.87 -6.39 -7.47
C LEU A 239 -17.80 -5.43 -6.73
N TYR A 240 -18.36 -5.88 -5.60
CA TYR A 240 -18.88 -4.94 -4.60
C TYR A 240 -17.70 -4.31 -3.87
N THR A 241 -17.66 -2.98 -3.78
CA THR A 241 -16.67 -2.25 -2.98
C THR A 241 -17.28 -1.02 -2.34
N HIS A 242 -16.96 -0.81 -1.07
CA HIS A 242 -17.30 0.41 -0.36
C HIS A 242 -16.14 0.89 0.51
N SER A 243 -16.05 2.22 0.66
CA SER A 243 -15.03 2.91 1.44
C SER A 243 -15.70 3.85 2.42
N PHE A 244 -15.74 3.46 3.68
CA PHE A 244 -16.31 4.26 4.76
C PHE A 244 -15.29 5.31 5.20
N LEU A 245 -15.33 6.49 4.56
CA LEU A 245 -14.56 7.65 4.99
C LEU A 245 -14.97 8.05 6.42
N CYS A 246 -14.00 8.47 7.25
CA CYS A 246 -14.16 8.73 8.68
C CYS A 246 -14.27 7.49 9.60
N TYR A 247 -14.33 6.28 9.03
CA TYR A 247 -14.38 5.02 9.78
C TYR A 247 -13.03 4.29 9.82
N GLY A 248 -11.93 5.00 9.56
CA GLY A 248 -10.61 4.51 9.94
C GLY A 248 -10.40 4.65 11.45
N LYS A 249 -9.50 3.84 12.01
CA LYS A 249 -9.38 3.71 13.49
C LYS A 249 -9.07 5.02 14.22
N ASP A 250 -8.35 5.96 13.59
CA ASP A 250 -7.99 7.24 14.21
C ASP A 250 -9.17 8.22 14.16
N GLN A 251 -9.91 8.24 13.04
CA GLN A 251 -11.08 9.12 12.89
C GLN A 251 -12.29 8.63 13.67
N VAL A 252 -12.50 7.31 13.76
CA VAL A 252 -13.61 6.78 14.56
C VAL A 252 -13.40 6.95 16.06
N LEU A 253 -12.14 6.94 16.53
CA LEU A 253 -11.82 7.34 17.91
C LEU A 253 -12.21 8.79 18.16
N ARG A 254 -11.90 9.69 17.22
CA ARG A 254 -12.31 11.09 17.30
C ARG A 254 -13.82 11.25 17.26
N LEU A 255 -14.51 10.45 16.43
CA LEU A 255 -15.97 10.44 16.34
C LEU A 255 -16.61 9.97 17.66
N ALA A 256 -16.11 8.89 18.26
CA ALA A 256 -16.56 8.40 19.56
C ALA A 256 -16.36 9.44 20.67
N LEU A 257 -15.18 10.06 20.74
CA LEU A 257 -14.91 11.15 21.67
C LEU A 257 -15.78 12.39 21.41
N ALA A 258 -16.07 12.70 20.14
CA ALA A 258 -16.96 13.80 19.79
C ALA A 258 -18.39 13.53 20.29
N HIS A 259 -18.90 12.30 20.20
CA HIS A 259 -20.19 11.92 20.81
C HIS A 259 -20.20 12.10 22.33
N GLN A 260 -19.11 11.76 23.01
CA GLN A 260 -19.01 11.91 24.47
C GLN A 260 -18.82 13.37 24.92
N THR A 261 -18.34 14.26 24.05
CA THR A 261 -17.97 15.65 24.38
C THR A 261 -18.93 16.70 23.83
N GLN A 262 -20.11 16.31 23.32
CA GLN A 262 -21.09 17.24 22.74
C GLN A 262 -21.58 18.33 23.71
N SER A 263 -21.57 18.05 25.01
CA SER A 263 -21.95 19.02 26.05
C SER A 263 -20.78 19.91 26.52
N GLY A 264 -19.60 19.79 25.93
CA GLY A 264 -18.40 20.51 26.36
C GLY A 264 -17.89 20.16 27.76
N PRO A 265 -17.92 18.88 28.23
CA PRO A 265 -17.49 18.55 29.58
C PRO A 265 -16.00 18.81 29.79
N GLY A 266 -15.63 19.18 31.03
CA GLY A 266 -14.23 19.30 31.45
C GLY A 266 -13.55 17.97 31.79
N LEU A 267 -14.31 16.88 31.93
CA LEU A 267 -13.82 15.54 32.25
C LEU A 267 -14.60 14.49 31.46
N ILE A 268 -13.89 13.57 30.82
CA ILE A 268 -14.44 12.39 30.18
C ILE A 268 -13.86 11.15 30.86
N ALA A 269 -14.72 10.28 31.36
CA ALA A 269 -14.32 8.99 31.92
C ALA A 269 -14.70 7.87 30.95
N ASP A 270 -13.74 7.50 30.11
CA ASP A 270 -13.91 6.69 28.92
C ASP A 270 -13.67 5.19 29.20
N PRO A 271 -14.66 4.32 28.99
CA PRO A 271 -14.50 2.88 29.15
C PRO A 271 -13.52 2.25 28.16
N CYS A 272 -13.23 2.91 27.03
CA CYS A 272 -12.32 2.41 26.01
C CYS A 272 -10.84 2.62 26.31
N PHE A 273 -10.52 3.31 27.41
CA PHE A 273 -9.14 3.53 27.88
C PHE A 273 -8.94 2.87 29.23
N HIS A 274 -7.71 2.43 29.48
CA HIS A 274 -7.34 1.64 30.67
C HIS A 274 -7.52 2.42 31.97
N ASN A 275 -7.91 1.74 33.05
CA ASN A 275 -7.98 2.34 34.38
C ASN A 275 -6.61 2.94 34.78
N GLY A 276 -6.60 4.16 35.27
CA GLY A 276 -5.37 4.93 35.57
C GLY A 276 -4.80 5.71 34.38
N TYR A 277 -5.34 5.56 33.16
CA TYR A 277 -5.05 6.49 32.07
C TYR A 277 -5.63 7.87 32.41
N SER A 278 -4.82 8.93 32.27
CA SER A 278 -5.26 10.32 32.39
C SER A 278 -4.39 11.20 31.49
N GLN A 279 -5.01 11.94 30.56
CA GLN A 279 -4.31 12.90 29.71
C GLN A 279 -5.21 14.10 29.39
N PRO A 280 -4.69 15.34 29.46
CA PRO A 280 -5.43 16.50 28.95
C PRO A 280 -5.52 16.43 27.41
N LYS A 281 -6.70 16.77 26.87
CA LYS A 281 -6.98 16.83 25.43
C LYS A 281 -7.51 18.20 25.07
N ASN A 282 -7.14 18.69 23.88
CA ASN A 282 -7.63 19.97 23.35
C ASN A 282 -8.88 19.77 22.49
N TYR A 283 -9.93 20.55 22.73
CA TYR A 283 -11.12 20.56 21.87
C TYR A 283 -10.78 20.98 20.44
N SER A 284 -9.91 21.97 20.26
CA SER A 284 -9.48 22.40 18.92
C SER A 284 -8.91 21.25 18.10
N VAL A 285 -8.04 20.44 18.70
CA VAL A 285 -7.42 19.27 18.06
C VAL A 285 -8.43 18.14 17.85
N LEU A 286 -9.31 17.86 18.83
CA LEU A 286 -10.34 16.84 18.66
C LEU A 286 -11.29 17.15 17.50
N TYR A 287 -11.61 18.42 17.28
CA TYR A 287 -12.58 18.88 16.28
C TYR A 287 -11.95 19.43 14.97
N ASP A 288 -10.62 19.35 14.78
CA ASP A 288 -9.94 19.85 13.57
C ASP A 288 -10.10 19.00 12.29
N SER A 289 -10.89 17.92 12.35
CA SER A 289 -11.14 16.99 11.24
C SER A 289 -12.53 17.19 10.66
N PRO A 290 -12.72 17.13 9.32
CA PRO A 290 -14.04 17.17 8.69
C PRO A 290 -15.02 16.11 9.21
N CYS A 291 -14.50 15.00 9.76
CA CYS A 291 -15.32 13.92 10.32
C CYS A 291 -16.13 14.33 11.56
N VAL A 292 -15.70 15.39 12.25
CA VAL A 292 -16.29 15.79 13.54
C VAL A 292 -16.44 17.29 13.70
N SER A 293 -15.86 18.12 12.83
CA SER A 293 -15.81 19.58 13.00
C SER A 293 -17.17 20.24 13.20
N SER A 294 -18.21 19.75 12.53
CA SER A 294 -19.60 20.23 12.66
C SER A 294 -20.25 19.91 14.01
N ARG A 295 -19.63 19.06 14.83
CA ARG A 295 -20.14 18.61 16.14
C ARG A 295 -19.51 19.37 17.31
N LYS A 296 -18.66 20.37 17.04
CA LYS A 296 -17.97 21.11 18.10
C LYS A 296 -18.98 21.89 18.96
N PRO A 297 -18.98 21.74 20.29
CA PRO A 297 -19.83 22.54 21.16
C PRO A 297 -19.43 24.02 21.11
N SER A 298 -20.41 24.92 21.08
CA SER A 298 -20.18 26.37 20.98
C SER A 298 -19.35 26.91 22.16
N ASP A 299 -19.68 26.49 23.37
CA ASP A 299 -19.07 26.96 24.62
C ASP A 299 -18.08 25.94 25.22
N ALA A 300 -17.44 25.13 24.36
CA ALA A 300 -16.48 24.15 24.82
C ALA A 300 -15.27 24.82 25.50
N PRO A 301 -14.78 24.30 26.65
CA PRO A 301 -13.52 24.76 27.23
C PRO A 301 -12.35 24.49 26.27
N ALA A 302 -11.19 25.10 26.52
CA ALA A 302 -10.00 24.84 25.71
C ALA A 302 -9.59 23.35 25.77
N THR A 303 -9.68 22.76 26.96
CA THR A 303 -9.27 21.39 27.25
C THR A 303 -10.30 20.62 28.07
N PHE A 304 -10.23 19.29 27.99
CA PHE A 304 -10.86 18.37 28.92
C PHE A 304 -9.84 17.34 29.41
N ASN A 305 -10.03 16.82 30.62
CA ASN A 305 -9.25 15.69 31.10
C ASN A 305 -9.88 14.39 30.62
N HIS A 306 -9.11 13.54 29.95
CA HIS A 306 -9.56 12.25 29.44
C HIS A 306 -9.00 11.14 30.33
N THR A 307 -9.88 10.46 31.07
CA THR A 307 -9.53 9.38 31.98
C THR A 307 -10.08 8.05 31.50
N GLY A 308 -9.40 6.95 31.83
CA GLY A 308 -9.84 5.60 31.46
C GLY A 308 -10.57 4.86 32.57
N LYS A 309 -11.60 4.08 32.21
CA LYS A 309 -12.32 3.17 33.11
C LYS A 309 -12.01 1.68 32.87
N GLY A 310 -11.57 1.32 31.66
CA GLY A 310 -11.15 -0.04 31.31
C GLY A 310 -12.27 -1.08 31.29
N SER A 311 -13.32 -0.87 30.49
CA SER A 311 -14.44 -1.81 30.37
C SER A 311 -14.77 -2.09 28.91
N PHE A 312 -14.55 -3.33 28.46
CA PHE A 312 -14.85 -3.74 27.09
C PHE A 312 -16.34 -3.57 26.74
N HIS A 313 -17.26 -4.05 27.57
CA HIS A 313 -18.69 -3.96 27.28
C HIS A 313 -19.19 -2.52 27.18
N GLN A 314 -18.78 -1.65 28.12
CA GLN A 314 -19.13 -0.23 28.05
C GLN A 314 -18.43 0.47 26.86
N CYS A 315 -17.21 0.05 26.52
CA CYS A 315 -16.52 0.54 25.33
C CYS A 315 -17.25 0.14 24.05
N GLN A 316 -17.78 -1.08 23.99
CA GLN A 316 -18.58 -1.55 22.87
C GLN A 316 -19.81 -0.65 22.66
N GLU A 317 -20.51 -0.26 23.73
CA GLU A 317 -21.62 0.70 23.64
C GLU A 317 -21.17 2.09 23.14
N VAL A 318 -20.00 2.58 23.59
CA VAL A 318 -19.43 3.83 23.07
C VAL A 318 -19.13 3.72 21.59
N VAL A 319 -18.58 2.60 21.14
CA VAL A 319 -18.28 2.34 19.73
C VAL A 319 -19.57 2.22 18.92
N LYS A 320 -20.59 1.50 19.40
CA LYS A 320 -21.88 1.33 18.69
C LYS A 320 -22.53 2.67 18.34
N ASN A 321 -22.41 3.66 19.22
CA ASN A 321 -22.97 4.99 19.02
C ASN A 321 -22.39 5.76 17.81
N VAL A 322 -21.27 5.31 17.23
CA VAL A 322 -20.72 5.93 16.02
C VAL A 322 -21.40 5.44 14.75
N PHE A 323 -22.14 4.33 14.80
CA PHE A 323 -22.84 3.75 13.66
C PHE A 323 -24.33 4.10 13.70
N ASP A 324 -24.93 4.36 12.53
CA ASP A 324 -26.38 4.47 12.39
C ASP A 324 -26.95 3.23 11.69
N PHE A 325 -27.71 2.41 12.43
CA PHE A 325 -28.39 1.23 11.90
C PHE A 325 -29.88 1.46 11.61
N SER A 326 -30.39 2.68 11.84
CA SER A 326 -31.83 2.96 11.80
C SER A 326 -32.39 3.14 10.38
N GLN A 327 -31.54 3.52 9.43
CA GLN A 327 -31.93 3.80 8.05
C GLN A 327 -31.34 2.76 7.11
N CYS A 328 -32.19 2.13 6.28
CA CYS A 328 -31.75 1.36 5.12
C CYS A 328 -32.79 1.48 4.01
N LYS A 329 -32.39 2.02 2.85
CA LYS A 329 -33.26 2.16 1.67
C LYS A 329 -33.17 0.99 0.70
N TYR A 330 -32.23 0.08 0.97
CA TYR A 330 -31.94 -1.11 0.18
C TYR A 330 -32.50 -2.35 0.87
N ASN A 331 -32.44 -3.50 0.21
CA ASN A 331 -32.83 -4.79 0.79
C ASN A 331 -32.03 -5.14 2.05
N GLN A 332 -30.79 -4.69 2.12
CA GLN A 332 -29.88 -4.84 3.24
C GLN A 332 -28.79 -3.78 3.20
N CYS A 333 -28.38 -3.35 4.39
CA CYS A 333 -27.32 -2.39 4.58
C CYS A 333 -26.31 -2.93 5.57
N SER A 334 -25.12 -2.35 5.53
CA SER A 334 -24.15 -2.42 6.61
C SER A 334 -24.56 -1.43 7.71
N PHE A 335 -24.07 -0.20 7.65
CA PHE A 335 -24.43 0.91 8.52
C PHE A 335 -24.52 2.22 7.72
N ASN A 336 -25.10 3.26 8.33
CA ASN A 336 -25.39 4.57 7.73
C ASN A 336 -26.17 4.51 6.41
N GLY A 337 -27.08 3.54 6.29
CA GLY A 337 -27.87 3.34 5.07
C GLY A 337 -27.08 2.94 3.83
N ILE A 338 -25.85 2.42 4.01
CA ILE A 338 -25.02 1.97 2.90
C ILE A 338 -25.36 0.52 2.55
N PHE A 339 -25.77 0.30 1.30
CA PHE A 339 -25.98 -1.03 0.72
C PHE A 339 -24.76 -1.92 0.95
N GLN A 340 -24.98 -3.15 1.37
CA GLN A 340 -23.95 -4.19 1.39
C GLN A 340 -24.62 -5.52 1.05
N PRO A 341 -24.11 -6.31 0.08
CA PRO A 341 -24.67 -7.62 -0.24
C PRO A 341 -24.32 -8.65 0.85
N ILE A 342 -24.95 -9.83 0.79
CA ILE A 342 -24.69 -10.88 1.79
C ILE A 342 -23.23 -11.31 1.65
N LEU A 343 -22.51 -11.34 2.78
CA LEU A 343 -21.13 -11.78 2.83
C LEU A 343 -21.03 -13.19 2.25
N GLN A 344 -20.04 -13.40 1.38
CA GLN A 344 -19.81 -14.67 0.71
C GLN A 344 -18.31 -14.95 0.62
N GLY A 345 -17.94 -16.19 0.88
CA GLY A 345 -16.56 -16.66 0.82
C GLY A 345 -15.68 -16.21 1.99
N SER A 346 -14.37 -16.49 1.88
CA SER A 346 -13.38 -16.08 2.87
C SER A 346 -12.97 -14.61 2.70
N PHE A 347 -12.46 -13.97 3.77
CA PHE A 347 -12.01 -12.58 3.77
C PHE A 347 -10.58 -12.43 4.27
N GLY A 348 -9.81 -11.54 3.66
CA GLY A 348 -8.47 -11.15 4.09
C GLY A 348 -8.52 -9.78 4.74
N ALA A 349 -8.24 -9.70 6.04
CA ALA A 349 -8.23 -8.47 6.80
C ALA A 349 -6.79 -8.00 7.07
N PHE A 350 -6.40 -6.86 6.50
CA PHE A 350 -5.02 -6.37 6.53
C PHE A 350 -4.93 -4.93 7.07
N SER A 351 -3.75 -4.31 6.98
CA SER A 351 -3.46 -3.01 7.58
C SER A 351 -3.72 -3.02 9.10
N ALA A 352 -4.46 -2.05 9.64
CA ALA A 352 -4.66 -1.96 11.07
C ALA A 352 -5.48 -3.12 11.65
N TYR A 353 -6.28 -3.84 10.85
CA TYR A 353 -6.90 -5.10 11.30
C TYR A 353 -5.82 -6.06 11.80
N TYR A 354 -4.81 -6.34 10.96
CA TYR A 354 -3.73 -7.24 11.33
C TYR A 354 -2.90 -6.68 12.49
N PHE A 355 -2.43 -5.43 12.44
CA PHE A 355 -1.51 -4.93 13.46
C PHE A 355 -2.14 -4.83 14.85
N VAL A 356 -3.41 -4.45 14.95
CA VAL A 356 -4.14 -4.39 16.23
C VAL A 356 -4.39 -5.79 16.75
N MET A 357 -4.95 -6.69 15.93
CA MET A 357 -5.27 -8.04 16.38
C MET A 357 -4.00 -8.85 16.70
N ASN A 358 -2.90 -8.63 15.97
CA ASN A 358 -1.62 -9.26 16.26
C ASN A 358 -1.01 -8.77 17.58
N PHE A 359 -1.11 -7.47 17.88
CA PHE A 359 -0.64 -6.95 19.18
C PHE A 359 -1.42 -7.59 20.34
N LEU A 360 -2.72 -7.78 20.16
CA LEU A 360 -3.62 -8.36 21.16
C LEU A 360 -3.57 -9.89 21.21
N ASN A 361 -2.81 -10.53 20.32
CA ASN A 361 -2.76 -11.99 20.14
C ASN A 361 -4.12 -12.61 19.78
N LEU A 362 -4.87 -11.95 18.88
CA LEU A 362 -6.23 -12.29 18.45
C LEU A 362 -6.34 -12.51 16.92
N THR A 363 -5.24 -12.87 16.25
CA THR A 363 -5.25 -13.14 14.80
C THR A 363 -5.77 -14.52 14.42
N ASP A 364 -5.82 -15.45 15.38
CA ASP A 364 -6.41 -16.77 15.16
C ASP A 364 -7.93 -16.64 15.17
N THR A 365 -8.58 -16.94 14.05
CA THR A 365 -10.03 -16.89 13.89
C THR A 365 -10.68 -18.27 13.99
N SER A 366 -9.89 -19.31 14.27
CA SER A 366 -10.42 -20.65 14.59
C SER A 366 -10.97 -20.72 16.03
N VAL A 367 -10.56 -19.80 16.90
CA VAL A 367 -11.14 -19.67 18.24
C VAL A 367 -12.53 -19.05 18.18
N PRO A 368 -13.45 -19.44 19.07
CA PRO A 368 -14.78 -18.86 19.12
C PRO A 368 -14.76 -17.34 19.34
N LEU A 369 -15.65 -16.62 18.66
CA LEU A 369 -15.78 -15.17 18.77
C LEU A 369 -15.96 -14.69 20.24
N GLU A 370 -16.66 -15.45 21.07
CA GLU A 370 -16.81 -15.12 22.50
C GLU A 370 -15.47 -15.16 23.25
N SER A 371 -14.58 -16.11 22.93
CA SER A 371 -13.23 -16.16 23.53
C SER A 371 -12.38 -14.94 23.12
N VAL A 372 -12.58 -14.43 21.90
CA VAL A 372 -11.95 -13.18 21.43
C VAL A 372 -12.46 -11.99 22.25
N LYS A 373 -13.77 -11.90 22.48
CA LYS A 373 -14.38 -10.84 23.32
C LYS A 373 -13.91 -10.92 24.78
N GLU A 374 -13.81 -12.12 25.35
CA GLU A 374 -13.28 -12.32 26.71
C GLU A 374 -11.82 -11.89 26.84
N ALA A 375 -10.98 -12.21 25.84
CA ALA A 375 -9.59 -11.77 25.80
C ALA A 375 -9.48 -10.23 25.72
N LEU A 376 -10.31 -9.58 24.89
CA LEU A 376 -10.41 -8.12 24.85
C LEU A 376 -10.87 -7.53 26.18
N SER A 377 -11.85 -8.16 26.83
CA SER A 377 -12.36 -7.74 28.14
C SER A 377 -11.25 -7.73 29.20
N ARG A 378 -10.44 -8.79 29.25
CA ARG A 378 -9.25 -8.86 30.14
C ARG A 378 -8.22 -7.79 29.78
N TYR A 379 -7.94 -7.58 28.50
CA TYR A 379 -6.99 -6.55 28.07
C TYR A 379 -7.43 -5.15 28.48
N CYS A 380 -8.68 -4.78 28.18
CA CYS A 380 -9.26 -3.47 28.53
C CYS A 380 -9.25 -3.21 30.04
N ALA A 381 -9.53 -4.23 30.85
CA ALA A 381 -9.52 -4.13 32.31
C ALA A 381 -8.11 -4.02 32.93
N THR A 382 -7.06 -4.25 32.15
CA THR A 382 -5.68 -4.18 32.67
C THR A 382 -5.32 -2.73 33.04
N PRO A 383 -4.79 -2.47 34.26
CA PRO A 383 -4.39 -1.12 34.66
C PRO A 383 -3.31 -0.51 33.77
N TRP A 384 -3.38 0.81 33.58
CA TRP A 384 -2.49 1.54 32.67
C TRP A 384 -1.00 1.41 33.04
N GLU A 385 -0.66 1.48 34.34
CA GLU A 385 0.72 1.33 34.79
C GLU A 385 1.28 -0.07 34.50
N THR A 386 0.46 -1.11 34.70
CA THR A 386 0.83 -2.49 34.38
C THR A 386 1.12 -2.66 32.89
N LEU A 387 0.30 -2.08 32.01
CA LEU A 387 0.53 -2.14 30.56
C LEU A 387 1.81 -1.44 30.12
N LYS A 388 2.12 -0.28 30.71
CA LYS A 388 3.38 0.43 30.42
C LYS A 388 4.60 -0.42 30.81
N GLN A 389 4.53 -1.12 31.94
CA GLN A 389 5.60 -2.02 32.39
C GLN A 389 5.75 -3.26 31.49
N GLN A 390 4.64 -3.83 31.03
CA GLN A 390 4.63 -5.00 30.14
C GLN A 390 5.12 -4.66 28.72
N HIS A 391 4.92 -3.41 28.26
CA HIS A 391 5.23 -2.99 26.89
C HIS A 391 6.11 -1.73 26.80
N PRO A 392 7.32 -1.73 27.38
CA PRO A 392 8.16 -0.52 27.51
C PRO A 392 8.67 0.03 26.17
N ARG A 393 8.70 -0.79 25.12
CA ARG A 393 9.16 -0.40 23.76
C ARG A 393 8.03 0.13 22.88
N THR A 394 6.77 -0.01 23.30
CA THR A 394 5.62 0.44 22.52
C THR A 394 5.37 1.92 22.77
N LYS A 395 5.21 2.71 21.71
CA LYS A 395 4.88 4.13 21.85
C LYS A 395 3.54 4.26 22.60
N LEU A 396 3.52 5.08 23.65
CA LEU A 396 2.36 5.23 24.54
C LEU A 396 1.06 5.58 23.80
N LYS A 397 1.15 6.39 22.73
CA LYS A 397 0.01 6.69 21.86
C LYS A 397 -0.71 5.41 21.39
N TYR A 398 0.03 4.48 20.78
CA TYR A 398 -0.56 3.24 20.29
C TYR A 398 -1.00 2.33 21.42
N LEU A 399 -0.18 2.25 22.49
CA LEU A 399 -0.49 1.40 23.64
C LEU A 399 -1.83 1.78 24.29
N SER A 400 -2.12 3.08 24.42
CA SER A 400 -3.39 3.55 25.00
C SER A 400 -4.62 3.30 24.12
N GLU A 401 -4.43 3.08 22.82
CA GLU A 401 -5.52 2.99 21.84
C GLU A 401 -5.94 1.55 21.52
N TYR A 402 -5.24 0.50 22.00
CA TYR A 402 -5.53 -0.88 21.60
C TYR A 402 -6.84 -1.43 22.17
N CYS A 403 -7.26 -1.02 23.38
CA CYS A 403 -8.58 -1.42 23.90
C CYS A 403 -9.69 -0.87 23.02
N PHE A 404 -9.67 0.44 22.72
CA PHE A 404 -10.58 1.05 21.74
C PHE A 404 -10.50 0.38 20.37
N SER A 405 -9.30 0.23 19.81
CA SER A 405 -9.11 -0.27 18.43
C SER A 405 -9.55 -1.73 18.27
N GLY A 406 -9.26 -2.59 19.25
CA GLY A 406 -9.71 -3.98 19.26
C GLY A 406 -11.22 -4.08 19.39
N THR A 407 -11.81 -3.29 20.30
CA THR A 407 -13.27 -3.21 20.45
C THR A 407 -13.95 -2.68 19.18
N TYR A 408 -13.35 -1.67 18.54
CA TYR A 408 -13.82 -1.13 17.27
C TYR A 408 -13.80 -2.17 16.16
N ILE A 409 -12.68 -2.89 15.99
CA ILE A 409 -12.56 -3.93 14.97
C ILE A 409 -13.64 -5.00 15.15
N ILE A 410 -13.80 -5.53 16.37
CA ILE A 410 -14.82 -6.57 16.62
C ILE A 410 -16.22 -6.02 16.36
N THR A 411 -16.55 -4.82 16.85
CA THR A 411 -17.88 -4.22 16.64
C THR A 411 -18.14 -3.95 15.16
N LEU A 412 -17.17 -3.42 14.42
CA LEU A 412 -17.27 -3.17 12.99
C LEU A 412 -17.50 -4.48 12.22
N LEU A 413 -16.76 -5.53 12.53
CA LEU A 413 -16.93 -6.82 11.86
C LEU A 413 -18.29 -7.44 12.18
N THR A 414 -18.69 -7.48 13.45
CA THR A 414 -19.88 -8.24 13.87
C THR A 414 -21.19 -7.48 13.71
N GLU A 415 -21.18 -6.16 13.94
CA GLU A 415 -22.39 -5.33 13.89
C GLU A 415 -22.42 -4.45 12.64
N GLY A 416 -21.26 -3.92 12.20
CA GLY A 416 -21.17 -3.11 10.99
C GLY A 416 -21.29 -3.93 9.70
N TYR A 417 -20.48 -4.99 9.57
CA TYR A 417 -20.44 -5.84 8.37
C TYR A 417 -21.25 -7.13 8.51
N ASN A 418 -21.77 -7.43 9.69
CA ASN A 418 -22.61 -8.59 9.97
C ASN A 418 -21.88 -9.96 9.86
N PHE A 419 -20.60 -10.02 10.24
CA PHE A 419 -19.93 -11.30 10.49
C PHE A 419 -20.49 -11.93 11.78
N THR A 420 -21.12 -13.09 11.65
CA THR A 420 -21.70 -13.82 12.79
C THR A 420 -20.66 -14.72 13.44
N SER A 421 -21.00 -15.33 14.59
CA SER A 421 -20.16 -16.36 15.21
C SER A 421 -19.86 -17.54 14.27
N ALA A 422 -20.75 -17.83 13.31
CA ALA A 422 -20.55 -18.91 12.33
C ALA A 422 -19.61 -18.51 11.18
N THR A 423 -19.56 -17.23 10.82
CA THR A 423 -18.77 -16.73 9.67
C THR A 423 -17.50 -15.99 10.10
N PHE A 424 -17.26 -15.82 11.41
CA PHE A 424 -16.05 -15.16 11.92
C PHE A 424 -14.77 -15.91 11.51
N SER A 425 -14.83 -17.25 11.44
CA SER A 425 -13.72 -18.10 10.98
C SER A 425 -13.35 -17.90 9.50
N ASP A 426 -14.23 -17.28 8.71
CA ASP A 426 -13.96 -17.00 7.29
C ASP A 426 -12.99 -15.82 7.12
N ILE A 427 -12.77 -15.04 8.17
CA ILE A 427 -11.80 -13.94 8.19
C ILE A 427 -10.40 -14.51 8.47
N LYS A 428 -9.41 -14.03 7.72
CA LYS A 428 -7.99 -14.24 8.00
C LYS A 428 -7.31 -12.90 8.17
N PHE A 429 -6.65 -12.68 9.30
CA PHE A 429 -5.83 -11.49 9.52
C PHE A 429 -4.48 -11.65 8.82
N ILE A 430 -4.19 -10.80 7.83
CA ILE A 430 -3.07 -10.96 6.91
C ILE A 430 -2.09 -9.79 7.07
N LYS A 431 -0.83 -10.12 7.38
CA LYS A 431 0.29 -9.18 7.23
C LYS A 431 0.82 -9.19 5.80
N LYS A 432 1.16 -10.38 5.35
CA LYS A 432 1.85 -10.65 4.09
C LYS A 432 1.30 -11.92 3.45
N ILE A 433 1.37 -11.97 2.12
CA ILE A 433 1.10 -13.16 1.32
C ILE A 433 2.33 -13.36 0.42
N LYS A 434 2.98 -14.53 0.54
CA LYS A 434 4.21 -14.87 -0.21
C LYS A 434 5.25 -13.73 -0.18
N GLU A 435 5.57 -13.26 1.03
CA GLU A 435 6.52 -12.18 1.34
C GLU A 435 6.13 -10.74 0.96
N SER A 436 5.04 -10.54 0.22
CA SER A 436 4.54 -9.21 -0.14
C SER A 436 3.49 -8.73 0.85
N ASP A 437 3.53 -7.44 1.21
CA ASP A 437 2.53 -6.82 2.07
C ASP A 437 1.17 -6.76 1.35
N ALA A 438 0.10 -7.03 2.10
CA ALA A 438 -1.26 -6.83 1.60
C ALA A 438 -1.60 -5.34 1.63
N GLY A 439 -2.04 -4.79 0.50
CA GLY A 439 -2.38 -3.38 0.32
C GLY A 439 -2.64 -3.05 -1.14
N TRP A 440 -3.03 -1.82 -1.46
CA TRP A 440 -3.40 -1.44 -2.83
C TRP A 440 -2.20 -1.20 -3.77
N THR A 441 -1.00 -1.00 -3.23
CA THR A 441 0.19 -0.54 -3.95
C THR A 441 0.69 -1.52 -5.02
N LEU A 442 0.53 -2.83 -4.81
CA LEU A 442 0.95 -3.85 -5.77
C LEU A 442 0.23 -3.71 -7.11
N VAL A 443 -1.03 -3.26 -7.10
CA VAL A 443 -1.81 -3.08 -8.35
C VAL A 443 -1.24 -1.95 -9.20
N ILE A 444 -0.77 -0.87 -8.57
CA ILE A 444 -0.08 0.19 -9.33
C ILE A 444 1.19 -0.36 -9.96
N ALA A 445 1.97 -1.17 -9.24
CA ALA A 445 3.14 -1.84 -9.80
C ALA A 445 2.78 -2.79 -10.95
N LEU A 446 1.67 -3.53 -10.84
CA LEU A 446 1.14 -4.39 -11.92
C LEU A 446 0.74 -3.57 -13.14
N VAL A 447 0.04 -2.45 -12.98
CA VAL A 447 -0.33 -1.56 -14.09
C VAL A 447 0.92 -1.03 -14.80
N LEU A 448 1.92 -0.57 -14.05
CA LEU A 448 3.20 -0.12 -14.60
C LEU A 448 3.93 -1.24 -15.36
N PHE A 449 3.93 -2.46 -14.81
CA PHE A 449 4.45 -3.65 -15.48
C PHE A 449 3.71 -3.97 -16.78
N PHE A 450 2.37 -3.88 -16.80
CA PHE A 450 1.58 -4.16 -17.99
C PHE A 450 1.76 -3.11 -19.09
N ILE A 451 1.83 -1.83 -18.73
CA ILE A 451 2.17 -0.75 -19.68
C ILE A 451 3.52 -1.05 -20.34
N PHE A 452 4.51 -1.49 -19.55
CA PHE A 452 5.80 -1.92 -20.08
C PHE A 452 5.69 -3.12 -21.03
N ILE A 453 4.93 -4.17 -20.69
CA ILE A 453 4.73 -5.31 -21.60
C ILE A 453 4.07 -4.87 -22.91
N LEU A 454 3.08 -3.97 -22.84
CA LEU A 454 2.37 -3.47 -24.01
C LEU A 454 3.28 -2.63 -24.92
N SER A 455 4.20 -1.85 -24.35
CA SER A 455 5.15 -1.05 -25.13
C SER A 455 6.20 -1.88 -25.88
N LEU A 456 6.41 -3.15 -25.50
CA LEU A 456 7.26 -4.10 -26.23
C LEU A 456 6.57 -4.73 -27.46
N ARG A 457 5.24 -4.64 -27.60
CA ARG A 457 4.48 -5.24 -28.73
C ARG A 457 4.92 -4.83 -30.14
N PRO A 458 5.38 -3.59 -30.42
CA PRO A 458 5.84 -3.19 -31.75
C PRO A 458 7.09 -3.94 -32.25
N LEU A 459 7.82 -4.63 -31.35
CA LEU A 459 9.05 -5.35 -31.65
C LEU A 459 8.83 -6.86 -31.90
N TRP A 460 7.58 -7.35 -31.97
CA TRP A 460 7.29 -8.78 -32.12
C TRP A 460 6.73 -9.19 -33.49
N PRO A 461 7.17 -10.34 -34.05
CA PRO A 461 6.48 -10.97 -35.17
C PRO A 461 5.07 -11.39 -34.77
N ARG A 462 4.10 -11.24 -35.69
CA ARG A 462 2.64 -11.48 -35.51
C ARG A 462 2.22 -12.93 -35.15
N CYS A 463 3.11 -13.79 -34.66
CA CYS A 463 2.85 -15.22 -34.44
C CYS A 463 2.92 -15.66 -32.97
N SER A 464 2.38 -14.88 -32.03
CA SER A 464 2.16 -15.35 -30.66
C SER A 464 0.73 -15.07 -30.24
N GLN A 465 0.06 -16.08 -29.67
CA GLN A 465 -1.31 -16.02 -29.18
C GLN A 465 -1.56 -14.74 -28.38
N LYS A 466 -2.75 -14.14 -28.58
CA LYS A 466 -3.21 -12.95 -27.85
C LYS A 466 -2.89 -13.10 -26.36
N PRO A 467 -2.24 -12.12 -25.70
CA PRO A 467 -2.07 -12.16 -24.26
C PRO A 467 -3.47 -12.18 -23.61
N GLN A 468 -3.82 -13.26 -22.93
CA GLN A 468 -5.10 -13.42 -22.21
C GLN A 468 -5.15 -12.65 -20.87
N ILE A 469 -4.31 -11.63 -20.69
CA ILE A 469 -4.02 -11.08 -19.36
C ILE A 469 -4.82 -9.81 -19.03
N ILE A 470 -5.55 -9.22 -19.99
CA ILE A 470 -6.37 -8.02 -19.74
C ILE A 470 -7.84 -8.38 -19.95
#